data_AF-A0A2V5SNL2-F1
#
_entry.id   AF-A0A2V5SNL2-F1
#
_cell.length_a   1.000
_cell.length_b   1.000
_cell.length_c   1.000
_cell.angle_alpha   90.00
_cell.angle_beta   90.00
_cell.angle_gamma   90.00
#
_symmetry.space_group_name_H-M   'P 1'
#
loop_
_entity.id
_entity.type
_entity.pdbx_description
1 polymer ?
#
loop_
_entity_poly.entity_id
_entity_poly.type
_entity_poly.pdbx_seq_one_letter_code
_entity_poly.pdbx_strand_id
1 'polypeptide(L)'
;MIPEIEELYQEVILDHSGRPRNFGELPDAAVRVHGDNPACGDEIHLAVKFDSNDGLEDIKFTGRGCAISQASASLMTMKLKGKSRAEVMEMLDAFRDLVTGEESDAPKALG
;
A
#
# COMPACT_ATOMS: atom_id res chain seq x y z
N MET A 1 -15.43 -21.49 -0.68
CA MET A 1 -14.10 -20.88 -0.56
C MET A 1 -13.12 -22.02 -0.30
N ILE A 2 -11.95 -22.02 -0.94
CA ILE A 2 -10.99 -23.12 -0.90
C ILE A 2 -10.05 -22.85 0.29
N PRO A 3 -9.99 -23.70 1.35
CA PRO A 3 -9.25 -23.43 2.59
C PRO A 3 -7.77 -23.06 2.37
N GLU A 4 -7.13 -23.66 1.37
CA GLU A 4 -5.74 -23.42 1.03
C GLU A 4 -5.47 -21.97 0.57
N ILE A 5 -6.49 -21.28 0.02
CA ILE A 5 -6.36 -19.87 -0.38
C ILE A 5 -6.51 -18.94 0.83
N GLU A 6 -7.35 -19.30 1.81
CA GLU A 6 -7.49 -18.53 3.06
C GLU A 6 -6.19 -18.54 3.86
N GLU A 7 -5.54 -19.70 3.97
CA GLU A 7 -4.22 -19.84 4.61
C GLU A 7 -3.16 -18.98 3.92
N LEU A 8 -3.10 -19.02 2.58
CA LEU A 8 -2.16 -18.20 1.81
C LEU A 8 -2.38 -16.70 2.06
N TYR A 9 -3.63 -16.23 2.07
CA TYR A 9 -3.91 -14.82 2.35
C TYR A 9 -3.51 -14.41 3.76
N GLN A 10 -3.76 -15.26 4.75
CA GLN A 10 -3.35 -15.01 6.11
C GLN A 10 -1.82 -14.94 6.23
N GLU A 11 -1.09 -15.83 5.56
CA GLU A 11 0.37 -15.81 5.52
C GLU A 11 0.90 -14.51 4.91
N VAL A 12 0.30 -14.04 3.81
CA VAL A 12 0.70 -12.77 3.18
C VAL A 12 0.53 -11.59 4.15
N ILE A 13 -0.60 -11.53 4.86
CA ILE A 13 -0.84 -10.45 5.84
C ILE A 13 0.17 -10.54 7.00
N LEU A 14 0.44 -11.74 7.52
CA LEU A 14 1.40 -11.93 8.61
C LEU A 14 2.83 -11.57 8.18
N ASP A 15 3.25 -11.97 6.98
CA ASP A 15 4.57 -11.64 6.46
C ASP A 15 4.73 -10.13 6.23
N HIS A 16 3.74 -9.49 5.60
CA HIS A 16 3.83 -8.05 5.31
C HIS A 16 3.64 -7.16 6.53
N SER A 17 2.97 -7.63 7.59
CA SER A 17 2.87 -6.91 8.86
C SER A 17 4.10 -7.11 9.76
N GLY A 18 4.68 -8.31 9.78
CA GLY A 18 5.89 -8.61 10.57
C GLY A 18 7.19 -8.14 9.92
N ARG A 19 7.25 -8.14 8.57
CA ARG A 19 8.42 -7.74 7.77
C ARG A 19 7.96 -6.82 6.62
N PRO A 20 7.55 -5.59 6.92
CA PRO A 20 7.04 -4.68 5.90
C PRO A 20 8.11 -4.35 4.85
N ARG A 21 7.68 -4.31 3.58
CA ARG A 21 8.51 -3.93 2.44
C ARG A 21 8.53 -2.42 2.34
N ASN A 22 9.66 -1.86 1.87
CA ASN A 22 9.85 -0.42 1.75
C ASN A 22 9.62 0.35 3.06
N PHE A 23 9.83 -0.32 4.20
CA PHE A 23 9.76 0.33 5.51
C PHE A 23 11.05 1.09 5.79
N GLY A 24 10.93 2.36 6.19
CA GLY A 24 12.05 3.23 6.53
C GLY A 24 11.99 4.59 5.85
N GLU A 25 12.99 5.41 6.14
CA GLU A 25 13.06 6.78 5.63
C GLU A 25 13.50 6.83 4.15
N LEU A 26 13.02 7.85 3.45
CA LEU A 26 13.47 8.25 2.11
C LEU A 26 13.98 9.70 2.19
N PRO A 27 15.29 9.92 2.43
CA PRO A 27 15.85 11.26 2.67
C PRO A 27 15.66 12.22 1.49
N ASP A 28 15.75 11.72 0.26
CA ASP A 28 15.60 12.45 -1.00
C ASP A 28 14.15 12.48 -1.52
N ALA A 29 13.16 12.20 -0.67
CA ALA A 29 11.75 12.26 -1.06
C ALA A 29 11.36 13.69 -1.48
N ALA A 30 10.67 13.76 -2.62
CA ALA A 30 10.05 14.97 -3.14
C ALA A 30 8.81 15.38 -2.33
N VAL A 31 8.05 14.39 -1.84
CA VAL A 31 6.82 14.61 -1.07
C VAL A 31 6.83 13.72 0.17
N ARG A 32 6.36 14.28 1.29
CA ARG A 32 6.11 13.55 2.54
C ARG A 32 4.70 13.84 3.01
N VAL A 33 3.97 12.79 3.39
CA VAL A 33 2.58 12.87 3.86
C VAL A 33 2.46 12.07 5.14
N HIS A 34 1.69 12.60 6.08
CA HIS A 34 1.30 11.93 7.31
C HIS A 34 -0.20 11.62 7.28
N GLY A 35 -0.58 10.46 7.77
CA GLY A 35 -1.97 10.07 7.99
C GLY A 35 -2.13 9.27 9.27
N ASP A 36 -3.27 9.45 9.93
CA ASP A 36 -3.61 8.74 11.17
C ASP A 36 -5.04 8.19 11.11
N ASN A 37 -5.23 7.04 11.76
CA ASN A 37 -6.54 6.45 12.03
C ASN A 37 -6.69 6.29 13.56
N PRO A 38 -7.24 7.31 14.25
CA PRO A 38 -7.32 7.32 15.72
C PRO A 38 -8.15 6.18 16.30
N ALA A 39 -9.13 5.65 15.55
CA ALA A 39 -9.99 4.57 16.01
C ALA A 39 -9.22 3.26 16.21
N CYS A 40 -8.20 3.00 15.38
CA CYS A 40 -7.32 1.84 15.51
C CYS A 40 -5.94 2.19 16.11
N GLY A 41 -5.64 3.48 16.27
CA GLY A 41 -4.33 3.96 16.70
C GLY A 41 -3.24 3.82 15.65
N ASP A 42 -3.62 3.71 14.36
CA ASP A 42 -2.68 3.61 13.26
C ASP A 42 -2.13 5.00 12.91
N GLU A 43 -0.86 5.03 12.53
CA GLU A 43 -0.10 6.21 12.14
C GLU A 43 0.82 5.79 10.99
N ILE A 44 0.79 6.52 9.88
CA ILE A 44 1.62 6.26 8.71
C ILE A 44 2.26 7.56 8.21
N HIS A 45 3.55 7.48 7.92
CA HIS A 45 4.31 8.52 7.24
C HIS A 45 4.75 7.95 5.89
N LEU A 46 4.30 8.55 4.79
CA LEU A 46 4.64 8.16 3.43
C LEU A 46 5.61 9.16 2.83
N ALA A 47 6.67 8.65 2.22
CA ALA A 47 7.67 9.45 1.54
C ALA A 47 7.81 8.95 0.10
N VAL A 48 7.73 9.89 -0.85
CA VAL A 48 7.63 9.61 -2.29
C VAL A 48 8.68 10.40 -3.06
N LYS A 49 9.30 9.74 -4.03
CA LYS A 49 10.18 10.33 -5.03
C LYS A 49 9.64 10.05 -6.43
N PHE A 50 9.73 11.04 -7.31
CA PHE A 50 9.32 10.95 -8.70
C PHE A 50 10.53 10.96 -9.63
N ASP A 51 10.43 10.26 -10.76
CA ASP A 51 11.43 10.28 -11.81
C ASP A 51 11.26 11.51 -12.74
N SER A 52 12.09 11.60 -13.78
CA SER A 52 12.04 12.71 -14.74
C SER A 52 10.78 12.77 -15.60
N ASN A 53 9.97 11.71 -15.61
CA ASN A 53 8.74 11.56 -16.40
C ASN A 53 7.47 11.64 -15.55
N ASP A 54 7.55 12.13 -14.30
CA ASP A 54 6.43 12.17 -13.33
C ASP A 54 5.95 10.75 -12.91
N GLY A 55 6.81 9.73 -13.05
CA GLY A 55 6.59 8.37 -12.56
C GLY A 55 7.02 8.20 -11.10
N LEU A 56 6.44 7.24 -10.38
CA LEU A 56 6.74 6.95 -8.98
C LEU A 56 8.06 6.15 -8.86
N GLU A 57 9.20 6.84 -8.78
CA GLU A 57 10.53 6.21 -8.70
C GLU A 57 10.72 5.38 -7.44
N ASP A 58 10.47 5.99 -6.27
CA ASP A 58 10.58 5.32 -4.98
C ASP A 58 9.46 5.77 -4.04
N ILE A 59 9.03 4.84 -3.21
CA ILE A 59 8.02 5.06 -2.19
C ILE A 59 8.40 4.23 -0.97
N LYS A 60 8.44 4.89 0.19
CA LYS A 60 8.68 4.25 1.47
C LYS A 60 7.70 4.75 2.51
N PHE A 61 7.58 3.98 3.58
CA PHE A 61 6.76 4.37 4.71
C PHE A 61 7.42 4.09 6.05
N THR A 62 7.06 4.88 7.05
CA THR A 62 7.30 4.60 8.47
C THR A 62 5.98 4.76 9.22
N GLY A 63 6.00 4.46 10.52
CA GLY A 63 4.82 4.54 11.38
C GLY A 63 4.52 3.23 12.08
N ARG A 64 3.33 3.17 12.69
CA ARG A 64 2.89 2.07 13.53
C ARG A 64 1.39 1.87 13.35
N GLY A 65 0.93 0.63 13.45
CA GLY A 65 -0.49 0.35 13.34
C GLY A 65 -0.77 -1.13 13.53
N CYS A 66 -2.03 -1.49 13.41
CA CYS A 66 -2.47 -2.88 13.42
C CYS A 66 -1.88 -3.67 12.23
N ALA A 67 -1.95 -5.00 12.31
CA ALA A 67 -1.39 -5.88 11.28
C ALA A 67 -1.97 -5.60 9.88
N ILE A 68 -3.27 -5.28 9.78
CA ILE A 68 -3.92 -4.95 8.51
C ILE A 68 -3.34 -3.67 7.92
N SER A 69 -3.21 -2.61 8.71
CA SER A 69 -2.67 -1.33 8.28
C SER A 69 -1.20 -1.46 7.82
N GLN A 70 -0.37 -2.16 8.59
CA GLN A 70 1.03 -2.41 8.24
C GLN A 70 1.18 -3.26 6.96
N ALA A 71 0.39 -4.34 6.85
CA ALA A 71 0.41 -5.19 5.67
C ALA A 71 -0.08 -4.44 4.42
N SER A 72 -1.14 -3.64 4.56
CA SER A 72 -1.69 -2.80 3.47
C SER A 72 -0.67 -1.79 2.97
N ALA A 73 0.00 -1.04 3.86
CA ALA A 73 1.05 -0.09 3.48
C ALA A 73 2.24 -0.78 2.78
N SER A 74 2.66 -1.93 3.32
CA SER A 74 3.72 -2.76 2.76
C SER A 74 3.40 -3.25 1.34
N LEU A 75 2.18 -3.75 1.12
CA LEU A 75 1.72 -4.20 -0.20
C LEU A 75 1.55 -3.03 -1.17
N MET A 76 0.95 -1.92 -0.73
CA MET A 76 0.76 -0.70 -1.51
C MET A 76 2.09 -0.19 -2.05
N THR A 77 3.09 0.03 -1.19
CA THR A 77 4.39 0.54 -1.62
C THR A 77 5.09 -0.41 -2.60
N MET A 78 4.95 -1.72 -2.41
CA MET A 78 5.50 -2.72 -3.33
C MET A 78 4.83 -2.69 -4.71
N LYS A 79 3.50 -2.47 -4.74
CA LYS A 79 2.71 -2.48 -5.98
C LYS A 79 2.83 -1.18 -6.79
N LEU A 80 2.93 -0.04 -6.11
CA LEU A 80 2.97 1.27 -6.76
C LEU A 80 4.37 1.67 -7.24
N LYS A 81 5.44 1.17 -6.61
CA LYS A 81 6.81 1.54 -6.99
C LYS A 81 7.09 1.24 -8.46
N GLY A 82 7.65 2.23 -9.17
CA GLY A 82 7.98 2.16 -10.59
C GLY A 82 6.79 2.37 -11.52
N LYS A 83 5.60 2.69 -10.99
CA LYS A 83 4.39 2.95 -11.79
C LYS A 83 4.29 4.39 -12.22
N SER A 84 3.68 4.61 -13.38
CA SER A 84 3.31 5.95 -13.82
C SER A 84 2.21 6.53 -12.93
N ARG A 85 2.10 7.86 -12.87
CA ARG A 85 1.04 8.52 -12.13
C ARG A 85 -0.36 8.06 -12.54
N ALA A 86 -0.58 7.81 -13.83
CA ALA A 86 -1.86 7.32 -14.34
C ALA A 86 -2.20 5.92 -13.78
N GLU A 87 -1.26 4.99 -13.82
CA GLU A 87 -1.44 3.65 -13.24
C GLU A 87 -1.68 3.72 -11.72
N VAL A 88 -0.95 4.58 -11.00
CA VAL A 88 -1.14 4.75 -9.55
C VAL A 88 -2.56 5.21 -9.23
N MET A 89 -3.10 6.17 -9.98
CA MET A 89 -4.46 6.67 -9.77
C MET A 89 -5.51 5.58 -10.08
N GLU A 90 -5.33 4.84 -11.17
CA GLU A 90 -6.23 3.73 -11.54
C GLU A 90 -6.23 2.64 -10.45
N MET A 91 -5.06 2.29 -9.92
CA MET A 91 -4.94 1.32 -8.83
C MET A 91 -5.56 1.82 -7.52
N LEU A 92 -5.46 3.12 -7.24
CA LEU A 92 -6.06 3.72 -6.05
C LEU A 92 -7.59 3.67 -6.10
N ASP A 93 -8.17 4.07 -7.23
CA ASP A 93 -9.62 4.05 -7.43
C ASP A 93 -10.15 2.61 -7.34
N ALA A 94 -9.50 1.68 -8.05
CA ALA A 94 -9.80 0.25 -7.98
C ALA A 94 -9.74 -0.32 -6.55
N PHE A 95 -8.69 0.01 -5.79
CA PHE A 95 -8.58 -0.47 -4.42
C PHE A 95 -9.65 0.13 -3.51
N ARG A 96 -9.96 1.42 -3.68
CA ARG A 96 -11.01 2.10 -2.91
C ARG A 96 -12.36 1.43 -3.14
N ASP A 97 -12.75 1.24 -4.39
CA ASP A 97 -14.07 0.72 -4.75
C ASP A 97 -14.24 -0.74 -4.26
N LEU A 98 -13.16 -1.53 -4.27
CA LEU A 98 -13.12 -2.87 -3.71
C LEU A 98 -13.36 -2.88 -2.19
N VAL A 99 -12.71 -1.98 -1.43
CA VAL A 99 -12.82 -1.98 0.05
C VAL A 99 -14.06 -1.26 0.58
N THR A 100 -14.65 -0.35 -0.21
CA THR A 100 -15.93 0.31 0.10
C THR A 100 -17.15 -0.52 -0.32
N GLY A 101 -16.95 -1.56 -1.13
CA GLY A 101 -18.00 -2.46 -1.60
C GLY A 101 -18.83 -1.87 -2.75
N GLU A 102 -18.27 -0.91 -3.49
CA GLU A 102 -18.92 -0.27 -4.64
C GLU A 102 -18.80 -1.11 -5.93
N GLU A 103 -17.92 -2.14 -5.96
CA GLU A 103 -17.81 -3.13 -7.04
C GLU A 103 -17.75 -4.58 -6.52
N SER A 104 -18.29 -5.56 -7.27
CA SER A 104 -18.33 -6.98 -6.87
C SER A 104 -17.20 -7.86 -7.41
N ASP A 105 -16.41 -7.36 -8.37
CA ASP A 105 -15.33 -8.11 -9.01
C ASP A 105 -13.96 -7.50 -8.67
N ALA A 106 -12.94 -8.36 -8.55
CA ALA A 106 -11.57 -7.90 -8.30
C ALA A 106 -11.04 -7.09 -9.50
N PRO A 107 -10.62 -5.81 -9.31
CA PRO A 107 -10.16 -4.98 -10.42
C PRO A 107 -8.86 -5.50 -11.04
N LYS A 108 -8.81 -5.61 -12.37
CA LYS A 108 -7.59 -6.01 -13.11
C LYS A 108 -6.38 -5.11 -12.84
N ALA A 109 -6.62 -3.85 -12.45
CA ALA A 109 -5.56 -2.89 -12.12
C ALA A 109 -4.69 -3.33 -10.93
N LEU A 110 -5.18 -4.21 -10.04
CA LEU A 110 -4.46 -4.63 -8.83
C LEU A 110 -3.55 -5.86 -9.03
N GLY A 111 -3.64 -6.54 -10.18
CA GLY A 111 -2.86 -7.73 -10.53
C GLY A 111 -3.69 -8.80 -11.20
#